data_AF-A0A2E6RN42-F1
#
_entry.id   AF-A0A2E6RN42-F1
#
_cell.length_a   1.000
_cell.length_b   1.000
_cell.length_c   1.000
_cell.angle_alpha   90.00
_cell.angle_beta   90.00
_cell.angle_gamma   90.00
#
_symmetry.space_group_name_H-M   'P 1'
#
loop_
_entity.id
_entity.type
_entity.pdbx_description
1 polymer ?
#
loop_
_entity_poly.entity_id
_entity_poly.type
_entity_poly.pdbx_seq_one_letter_code
_entity_poly.pdbx_strand_id
1 'polypeptide(L)' 'MSKTNARVLAFMTYLNDVKEGGETQFLLQKTAIVPKKGLTLIWPSEWTHMHRGVPAPNEEKYIATGWFELA' A
#
# COMPACT_ATOMS: atom_id res chain seq x y z
N MET A 1 -14.49 -27.68 -1.60
CA MET A 1 -13.72 -26.85 -2.55
C MET A 1 -12.88 -25.89 -1.74
N SER A 2 -11.55 -25.92 -1.91
CA SER A 2 -10.67 -24.94 -1.30
C SER A 2 -11.02 -23.55 -1.85
N LYS A 3 -11.35 -22.59 -0.99
CA LYS A 3 -11.52 -21.19 -1.40
C LYS A 3 -10.17 -20.73 -1.97
N THR A 4 -10.08 -20.56 -3.29
CA THR A 4 -9.00 -19.76 -3.87
C THR A 4 -9.31 -18.32 -3.49
N ASN A 5 -8.66 -17.84 -2.44
CA ASN A 5 -8.94 -16.51 -1.89
C ASN A 5 -8.34 -15.45 -2.82
N ALA A 6 -9.03 -15.14 -3.92
CA ALA A 6 -8.60 -14.18 -4.91
C ALA A 6 -8.98 -12.78 -4.43
N ARG A 7 -8.15 -12.22 -3.53
CA ARG A 7 -8.10 -10.77 -3.36
C ARG A 7 -8.01 -10.16 -4.76
N VAL A 8 -8.83 -9.16 -5.04
CA VAL A 8 -8.86 -8.47 -6.34
C VAL A 8 -8.17 -7.11 -6.23
N LEU A 9 -8.37 -6.42 -5.10
CA LEU A 9 -7.77 -5.12 -4.84
C LEU A 9 -7.22 -5.08 -3.42
N ALA A 10 -6.13 -4.36 -3.26
CA ALA A 10 -5.69 -3.82 -1.98
C ALA A 10 -5.92 -2.31 -1.97
N PHE A 11 -6.24 -1.77 -0.81
CA PHE A 11 -6.25 -0.33 -0.57
C PHE A 11 -5.51 -0.01 0.72
N MET A 12 -4.85 1.15 0.75
CA MET A 12 -4.12 1.61 1.94
C MET A 12 -4.22 3.13 2.06
N THR A 13 -4.65 3.60 3.23
CA THR A 13 -4.73 5.01 3.57
C THR A 13 -3.62 5.39 4.53
N TYR A 14 -2.90 6.48 4.24
CA TYR A 14 -1.95 7.07 5.19
C TYR A 14 -2.71 7.91 6.23
N LEU A 15 -2.45 7.65 7.51
CA LEU A 15 -3.16 8.30 8.63
C LEU A 15 -2.41 9.54 9.16
N ASN A 16 -1.15 9.71 8.76
CA ASN A 16 -0.33 10.88 9.04
C ASN A 16 0.60 11.19 7.85
N ASP A 17 1.16 12.40 7.85
CA ASP A 17 2.25 12.79 6.96
C ASP A 17 3.58 12.18 7.46
N VAL A 18 4.47 11.84 6.54
CA VAL A 18 5.87 11.46 6.82
C VAL A 18 6.76 12.27 5.89
N LYS A 19 7.79 12.92 6.42
CA LYS A 19 8.65 13.86 5.68
C LYS A 19 9.84 13.18 5.02
N GLU A 20 10.40 12.16 5.68
CA GLU A 20 11.58 11.44 5.20
C GLU A 20 11.32 9.93 5.17
N GLY A 21 11.55 9.30 4.02
CA GLY A 21 11.30 7.89 3.83
C GLY A 21 9.80 7.56 3.91
N GLY A 22 9.48 6.37 4.43
CA GLY A 22 8.09 5.97 4.64
C GLY A 22 7.30 5.69 3.36
N GLU A 23 7.88 5.81 2.17
CA GLU A 23 7.15 5.69 0.92
C GLU A 23 6.57 4.29 0.70
N THR A 24 5.51 4.21 -0.09
CA THR A 24 5.11 2.94 -0.70
C THR A 24 5.67 2.88 -2.11
N GLN A 25 6.58 1.94 -2.36
CA GLN A 25 7.24 1.78 -3.64
C GLN A 25 6.60 0.66 -4.45
N PHE A 26 6.26 0.95 -5.70
CA PHE A 26 5.82 -0.02 -6.70
C PHE A 26 6.94 -0.23 -7.70
N LEU A 27 7.63 -1.37 -7.59
CA LEU A 27 8.92 -1.60 -8.25
C LEU A 27 8.78 -1.70 -9.77
N LEU A 28 7.72 -2.35 -10.26
CA LEU A 28 7.48 -2.53 -11.70
C LEU A 28 7.10 -1.21 -12.38
N GLN A 29 6.34 -0.37 -11.67
CA GLN A 29 5.90 0.96 -12.13
C GLN A 29 6.98 2.03 -11.94
N LYS A 30 8.09 1.71 -11.26
CA LYS A 30 9.18 2.64 -10.92
C LYS A 30 8.66 3.91 -10.25
N THR A 31 7.69 3.76 -9.34
CA THR A 31 7.09 4.88 -8.62
C THR A 31 7.16 4.66 -7.11
N ALA A 32 7.28 5.76 -6.39
CA ALA A 32 7.31 5.81 -4.94
C ALA A 32 6.31 6.88 -4.48
N ILE A 33 5.38 6.51 -3.62
CA ILE A 33 4.35 7.42 -3.13
C ILE A 33 4.69 7.84 -1.70
N VAL A 34 4.88 9.14 -1.51
CA VAL A 34 5.17 9.75 -0.21
C VAL A 34 3.90 9.73 0.67
N PRO A 35 4.00 9.33 1.96
CA PRO A 35 2.87 9.35 2.87
C PRO A 35 2.34 10.76 3.07
N LYS A 36 1.06 10.96 2.75
CA LYS A 36 0.34 12.20 3.02
C LYS A 36 -0.97 11.87 3.70
N LYS A 37 -1.25 12.49 4.84
CA LYS A 37 -2.45 12.24 5.64
C LYS A 37 -3.71 12.31 4.78
N GLY A 38 -4.51 11.25 4.81
CA GLY A 38 -5.76 11.12 4.06
C GLY A 38 -5.60 10.60 2.62
N LEU A 39 -4.38 10.53 2.08
CA LEU A 39 -4.13 9.91 0.77
C LEU A 39 -4.39 8.41 0.86
N THR A 40 -5.25 7.91 -0.03
CA THR A 40 -5.55 6.48 -0.18
C THR A 40 -5.04 5.97 -1.51
N LEU A 41 -4.26 4.90 -1.46
CA LEU A 41 -3.78 4.17 -2.61
C LEU A 41 -4.67 2.95 -2.84
N ILE A 42 -4.99 2.65 -4.10
CA ILE A 42 -5.77 1.48 -4.50
C ILE A 42 -5.03 0.81 -5.65
N TRP A 43 -4.82 -0.51 -5.56
CA TRP A 43 -4.11 -1.25 -6.60
C TRP A 43 -4.57 -2.73 -6.70
N PRO A 44 -4.41 -3.38 -7.87
CA PRO A 44 -4.60 -4.82 -8.03
C PRO A 44 -3.75 -5.63 -7.08
N SER A 45 -4.30 -6.66 -6.44
CA SER A 45 -3.57 -7.50 -5.47
C SER A 45 -2.64 -8.55 -6.09
N GLU A 46 -2.59 -8.64 -7.41
CA GLU A 46 -1.76 -9.60 -8.14
C GLU A 46 -0.34 -9.10 -8.39
N TRP A 47 0.49 -9.98 -8.96
CA TRP A 47 1.94 -9.81 -9.15
C TRP A 47 2.39 -8.54 -9.91
N THR A 48 1.48 -7.90 -10.67
CA THR A 48 1.79 -6.66 -11.40
C THR A 48 2.00 -5.45 -10.50
N HIS A 49 1.55 -5.49 -9.24
CA HIS A 49 1.67 -4.38 -8.27
C HIS A 49 2.41 -4.81 -7.01
N MET A 50 3.49 -5.58 -7.20
CA MET A 50 4.45 -5.85 -6.14
C MET A 50 4.97 -4.52 -5.57
N HIS A 51 4.80 -4.37 -4.26
CA HIS A 51 5.13 -3.14 -3.55
C HIS A 51 5.85 -3.42 -2.25
N ARG A 52 6.55 -2.41 -1.73
CA ARG A 52 7.19 -2.44 -0.41
C ARG A 52 7.00 -1.12 0.32
N GLY A 53 6.95 -1.18 1.65
CA GLY A 53 7.06 0.00 2.50
C GLY A 53 8.52 0.32 2.75
N VAL A 54 8.94 1.55 2.46
CA VAL A 54 10.24 2.07 2.88
C VAL A 54 10.14 2.45 4.36
N PRO A 55 11.16 2.14 5.19
CA PRO A 55 11.20 2.61 6.57
C PRO A 55 11.18 4.14 6.64
N ALA A 56 10.47 4.69 7.63
CA ALA A 56 10.62 6.09 8.02
C ALA A 56 11.67 6.12 9.15
N PRO A 57 12.87 6.68 8.92
CA PRO A 57 13.98 6.56 9.88
C PRO A 57 13.74 7.35 11.17
N ASN A 58 13.00 8.46 11.07
CA ASN A 58 12.89 9.47 12.13
C ASN A 58 11.45 9.73 12.57
N GLU A 59 10.47 9.04 11.99
CA GLU A 59 9.04 9.30 12.18
C GLU A 59 8.26 7.99 12.23
N GLU A 60 7.14 7.98 12.95
CA GLU A 60 6.21 6.85 12.92
C GLU A 60 5.26 6.99 11.73
N LYS A 61 5.05 5.88 11.02
CA LYS A 61 4.13 5.80 9.88
C LYS A 61 2.90 5.00 10.28
N TYR A 62 1.74 5.63 10.21
CA TYR A 62 0.44 5.01 10.48
C TYR A 62 -0.31 4.77 9.17
N ILE A 63 -0.78 3.54 8.96
CA ILE A 63 -1.56 3.15 7.79
C ILE A 63 -2.78 2.32 8.20
N ALA A 64 -3.87 2.46 7.44
CA ALA A 64 -4.99 1.54 7.45
C ALA A 64 -5.02 0.80 6.11
N THR A 65 -4.97 -0.52 6.13
CA THR A 65 -4.95 -1.37 4.93
C THR A 65 -6.16 -2.29 4.91
N GLY A 66 -6.75 -2.47 3.74
CA GLY A 66 -7.78 -3.49 3.52
C GLY A 66 -7.64 -4.17 2.17
N TRP A 67 -8.41 -5.24 2.01
CA TRP A 67 -8.49 -6.03 0.78
C TRP A 67 -9.94 -6.20 0.37
N PHE A 68 -10.17 -6.18 -0.94
CA PHE A 68 -11.45 -6.49 -1.54
C PHE A 68 -11.38 -7.87 -2.21
N GLU A 69 -12.35 -8.72 -1.90
CA GLU A 69 -12.51 -10.08 -2.44
C GLU A 69 -13.86 -10.16 -3.15
N LEU A 70 -13.92 -10.81 -4.32
CA LEU A 70 -15.19 -11.13 -4.97
C LEU A 70 -15.77 -12.40 -4.33
N ALA A 71 -17.05 -12.34 -3.98
CA ALA A 71 -17.79 -13.41 -3.31
C ALA A 71 -18.16 -14.57 -4.23
#